data_AF-A0A9E0A703-F1
#
_entry.id   AF-A0A9E0A703-F1
#
_cell.length_a   1.000
_cell.length_b   1.000
_cell.length_c   1.000
_cell.angle_alpha   90.00
_cell.angle_beta   90.00
_cell.angle_gamma   90.00
#
_symmetry.space_group_name_H-M   'P 1'
#
loop_
_entity.id
_entity.type
_entity.pdbx_description
1 polymer ?
#
loop_
_entity_poly.entity_id
_entity_poly.type
_entity_poly.pdbx_seq_one_letter_code
_entity_poly.pdbx_strand_id
1 'polypeptide(L)'
;NDLRVKHLKEITPLRNELSEKQAHLRTLESADKPDMAAINKTIDEITSIKAKLMKARVAHRAEVSQLLTDEQRVLFNARGQKGKGMRGHRGNMRGGYGMGMGLGPCMGN
;
A
#
# COMPACT_ATOMS: atom_id res chain seq x y z
N ASN A 1 -10.94 6.83 20.78
CA ASN A 1 -10.09 7.68 19.90
C ASN A 1 -8.59 7.56 20.19
N ASP A 2 -8.19 7.21 21.41
CA ASP A 2 -6.76 7.22 21.80
C ASP A 2 -5.87 6.19 21.07
N LEU A 3 -6.30 4.91 20.96
CA LEU A 3 -5.52 3.86 20.26
C LEU A 3 -5.19 4.21 18.80
N ARG A 4 -6.14 4.84 18.09
CA ARG A 4 -5.93 5.29 16.72
C ARG A 4 -4.90 6.41 16.65
N VAL A 5 -4.99 7.39 17.53
CA VAL A 5 -4.06 8.53 17.57
C VAL A 5 -2.66 8.04 17.94
N LYS A 6 -2.53 7.15 18.93
CA LYS A 6 -1.27 6.49 19.31
C LYS A 6 -0.63 5.78 18.11
N HIS A 7 -1.39 4.92 17.42
CA HIS A 7 -0.90 4.22 16.24
C HIS A 7 -0.48 5.17 15.12
N LEU A 8 -1.25 6.23 14.86
CA LEU A 8 -0.89 7.23 13.86
C LEU A 8 0.42 7.95 14.23
N LYS A 9 0.59 8.34 15.49
CA LYS A 9 1.83 8.98 15.97
C LYS A 9 3.04 8.05 15.80
N GLU A 10 2.87 6.76 16.02
CA GLU A 10 3.92 5.74 15.85
C GLU A 10 4.31 5.56 14.37
N ILE A 11 3.33 5.41 13.47
CA ILE A 11 3.63 5.05 12.07
C ILE A 11 3.92 6.25 11.16
N THR A 12 3.50 7.47 11.53
CA THR A 12 3.72 8.66 10.70
C THR A 12 5.21 8.90 10.42
N PRO A 13 6.12 8.95 11.42
CA PRO A 13 7.54 9.11 11.14
C PRO A 13 8.11 7.96 10.29
N LEU A 14 7.69 6.72 10.54
CA LEU A 14 8.12 5.56 9.74
C LEU A 14 7.68 5.67 8.26
N ARG A 15 6.52 6.25 7.99
CA ARG A 15 6.06 6.51 6.61
C ARG A 15 6.88 7.60 5.93
N ASN A 16 7.21 8.66 6.66
CA ASN A 16 8.04 9.73 6.15
C ASN A 16 9.44 9.20 5.79
N GLU A 17 10.06 8.46 6.71
CA GLU A 17 11.36 7.81 6.49
C GLU A 17 11.31 6.84 5.30
N LEU A 18 10.24 6.04 5.18
CA LEU A 18 10.05 5.16 4.03
C LEU A 18 10.03 5.96 2.70
N SER A 19 9.31 7.07 2.65
CA SER A 19 9.23 7.92 1.46
C SER A 19 10.58 8.55 1.12
N GLU A 20 11.33 9.02 2.12
CA GLU A 20 12.68 9.56 1.94
C GLU A 20 13.62 8.50 1.37
N LYS A 21 13.63 7.29 1.94
CA LYS A 21 14.48 6.19 1.45
C LYS A 21 14.11 5.73 0.05
N GLN A 22 12.82 5.71 -0.29
CA GLN A 22 12.37 5.41 -1.65
C GLN A 22 12.81 6.47 -2.66
N ALA A 23 12.79 7.75 -2.29
CA ALA A 23 13.31 8.81 -3.13
C ALA A 23 14.83 8.68 -3.30
N HIS A 24 15.55 8.41 -2.20
CA HIS A 24 17.00 8.19 -2.24
C HIS A 24 17.39 7.01 -3.14
N LEU A 25 16.67 5.89 -3.05
CA LEU A 25 16.89 4.73 -3.91
C LEU A 25 16.78 5.10 -5.40
N ARG A 26 15.74 5.85 -5.79
CA ARG A 26 15.59 6.33 -7.17
C ARG A 26 16.76 7.19 -7.63
N THR A 27 17.28 8.05 -6.74
CA THR A 27 18.47 8.85 -7.03
C THR A 27 19.69 7.96 -7.28
N LEU A 28 19.94 6.96 -6.42
CA LEU A 28 21.05 6.03 -6.58
C LEU A 28 20.96 5.21 -7.88
N GLU A 29 19.75 4.77 -8.23
CA GLU A 29 19.48 4.01 -9.46
C GLU A 29 19.66 4.86 -10.74
N SER A 30 19.47 6.18 -10.65
CA SER A 30 19.60 7.10 -11.79
C SER A 30 21.03 7.59 -12.07
N ALA A 31 22.00 7.21 -11.23
CA ALA A 31 23.38 7.64 -11.40
C ALA A 31 24.06 6.97 -12.60
N ASP A 32 24.91 7.70 -13.33
CA ASP A 32 25.67 7.18 -14.49
C ASP A 32 26.53 5.96 -14.13
N LYS A 33 27.00 5.89 -12.88
CA LYS A 33 27.72 4.75 -12.31
C LYS A 33 27.06 4.36 -10.99
N PRO A 34 26.10 3.41 -11.00
CA PRO A 34 25.39 3.00 -9.80
C PRO A 34 26.31 2.39 -8.73
N ASP A 35 26.21 2.90 -7.49
CA ASP A 35 26.83 2.27 -6.33
C ASP A 35 25.92 1.18 -5.78
N MET A 36 26.19 -0.06 -6.18
CA MET A 36 25.40 -1.23 -5.77
C MET A 36 25.42 -1.48 -4.26
N ALA A 37 26.48 -1.08 -3.55
CA ALA A 37 26.54 -1.25 -2.09
C ALA A 37 25.56 -0.27 -1.40
N ALA A 38 25.53 0.99 -1.84
CA ALA A 38 24.58 1.98 -1.36
C ALA A 38 23.13 1.62 -1.70
N ILE A 39 22.88 1.09 -2.91
CA ILE A 39 21.56 0.60 -3.34
C ILE A 39 21.08 -0.53 -2.43
N ASN A 40 21.88 -1.58 -2.24
CA ASN A 40 21.51 -2.73 -1.41
C ASN A 40 21.24 -2.31 0.04
N LYS A 41 22.09 -1.44 0.60
CA LYS A 41 21.88 -0.88 1.95
C LYS A 41 20.55 -0.13 2.04
N THR A 42 20.22 0.70 1.04
CA THR A 42 18.96 1.46 1.02
C THR A 42 17.75 0.52 0.93
N ILE A 43 17.85 -0.57 0.17
CA ILE A 43 16.81 -1.60 0.07
C ILE A 43 16.59 -2.30 1.42
N ASP A 44 17.66 -2.62 2.15
CA ASP A 44 17.57 -3.25 3.48
C ASP A 44 16.90 -2.31 4.49
N GLU A 45 17.25 -1.02 4.47
CA GLU A 45 16.61 0.02 5.29
C GLU A 45 15.11 0.13 4.98
N ILE A 46 14.73 0.20 3.70
CA ILE A 46 13.32 0.19 3.25
C ILE A 46 12.59 -1.05 3.77
N THR A 47 13.21 -2.22 3.67
CA THR A 47 12.63 -3.50 4.09
C THR A 47 12.42 -3.54 5.60
N SER A 48 13.39 -3.05 6.37
CA SER A 48 13.29 -2.90 7.82
C SER A 48 12.13 -1.97 8.22
N ILE A 49 11.97 -0.82 7.55
CA ILE A 49 10.88 0.12 7.82
C ILE A 49 9.52 -0.52 7.49
N LYS A 50 9.39 -1.22 6.37
CA LYS A 50 8.17 -1.97 6.02
C LYS A 50 7.83 -3.02 7.07
N ALA A 51 8.83 -3.74 7.59
CA ALA A 51 8.63 -4.71 8.66
C ALA A 51 8.13 -4.05 9.94
N LYS A 52 8.70 -2.90 10.34
CA LYS A 52 8.22 -2.11 11.50
C LYS A 52 6.77 -1.67 11.31
N LEU A 53 6.41 -1.12 10.14
CA LEU A 53 5.04 -0.73 9.81
C LEU A 53 4.05 -1.90 9.87
N MET A 54 4.46 -3.07 9.39
CA MET A 54 3.64 -4.28 9.44
C MET A 54 3.42 -4.74 10.90
N LYS A 55 4.48 -4.77 11.71
CA LYS A 55 4.39 -5.09 13.14
C LYS A 55 3.47 -4.11 13.88
N ALA A 56 3.64 -2.82 13.68
CA ALA A 56 2.79 -1.78 14.29
C ALA A 56 1.31 -1.94 13.90
N ARG A 57 1.01 -2.30 12.65
CA ARG A 57 -0.36 -2.58 12.20
C ARG A 57 -0.97 -3.78 12.91
N VAL A 58 -0.22 -4.88 13.03
CA VAL A 58 -0.68 -6.10 13.71
C VAL A 58 -0.89 -5.82 15.20
N ALA A 59 0.05 -5.12 15.85
CA ALA A 59 -0.05 -4.73 17.25
C ALA A 59 -1.30 -3.87 17.51
N HIS A 60 -1.51 -2.80 16.75
CA HIS A 60 -2.71 -1.96 16.88
C HIS A 60 -4.00 -2.77 16.65
N ARG A 61 -4.02 -3.69 15.69
CA ARG A 61 -5.16 -4.57 15.45
C ARG A 61 -5.43 -5.50 16.65
N ALA A 62 -4.38 -6.03 17.27
CA ALA A 62 -4.49 -6.84 18.47
C ALA A 62 -5.00 -6.02 19.67
N GLU A 63 -4.49 -4.81 19.88
CA GLU A 63 -4.99 -3.87 20.91
C GLU A 63 -6.49 -3.59 20.73
N VAL A 64 -6.95 -3.33 19.50
CA VAL A 64 -8.39 -3.14 19.21
C VAL A 64 -9.19 -4.42 19.48
N SER A 65 -8.67 -5.58 19.11
CA SER A 65 -9.32 -6.88 19.30
C SER A 65 -9.55 -7.23 20.78
N GLN A 66 -8.72 -6.72 21.69
CA GLN A 66 -8.86 -6.93 23.14
C GLN A 66 -10.05 -6.17 23.74
N LEU A 67 -10.50 -5.09 23.09
CA LEU A 67 -11.66 -4.30 23.53
C LEU A 67 -13.02 -4.86 23.08
N LEU A 68 -13.01 -5.92 22.25
CA LEU A 68 -14.20 -6.52 21.67
C LEU A 68 -14.66 -7.73 22.46
N THR A 69 -15.98 -7.99 22.44
CA THR A 69 -16.54 -9.27 22.89
C THR A 69 -16.08 -10.41 21.98
N ASP A 70 -16.21 -11.66 22.42
CA ASP A 70 -15.73 -12.81 21.66
C ASP A 70 -16.41 -12.94 20.29
N GLU A 71 -17.72 -12.72 20.21
CA GLU A 71 -18.46 -12.71 18.93
C GLU A 71 -17.99 -11.58 18.01
N GLN A 72 -17.81 -10.37 18.56
CA GLN A 72 -17.30 -9.22 17.81
C GLN A 72 -15.87 -9.47 17.32
N ARG A 73 -15.05 -10.14 18.13
CA ARG A 73 -13.67 -10.49 17.82
C ARG A 73 -13.58 -11.49 16.66
N VAL A 74 -14.42 -12.53 16.67
CA VAL A 74 -14.51 -13.50 15.56
C VAL A 74 -14.85 -12.79 14.25
N LEU A 75 -15.86 -11.92 14.25
CA LEU A 75 -16.26 -11.14 13.08
C LEU A 75 -15.18 -10.15 12.63
N PHE A 76 -14.54 -9.46 13.57
CA PHE A 76 -13.45 -8.53 13.30
C PHE A 76 -12.25 -9.23 12.65
N ASN A 77 -11.88 -10.40 13.17
CA ASN A 77 -10.79 -11.23 12.66
C ASN A 77 -11.09 -11.81 11.27
N ALA A 78 -12.31 -12.33 11.07
CA ALA A 78 -12.75 -12.83 9.76
C ALA A 78 -12.74 -11.74 8.67
N ARG A 79 -13.12 -10.51 9.01
CA ARG A 79 -13.08 -9.35 8.08
C ARG A 79 -11.65 -8.94 7.68
N GLY A 80 -10.63 -9.33 8.45
CA GLY A 80 -9.23 -9.06 8.11
C GLY A 80 -8.66 -9.96 7.02
N GLN A 81 -9.24 -11.16 6.84
CA GLN A 81 -8.77 -12.15 5.86
C GLN A 81 -9.46 -12.03 4.50
N LYS A 82 -10.66 -11.44 4.46
CA LYS A 82 -11.26 -11.01 3.19
C LYS A 82 -10.51 -9.77 2.72
N GLY A 83 -9.40 -10.00 2.01
CA GLY A 83 -8.75 -8.97 1.23
C GLY A 83 -9.79 -8.15 0.46
N LYS A 84 -9.51 -6.86 0.27
CA LYS A 84 -10.27 -5.97 -0.62
C LYS A 84 -10.15 -6.41 -2.09
N GLY A 85 -10.37 -7.68 -2.40
CA GLY A 85 -10.21 -8.31 -3.71
C GLY A 85 -11.52 -8.65 -4.42
N MET A 86 -12.69 -8.34 -3.85
CA MET A 86 -13.98 -8.55 -4.52
C MET A 86 -14.91 -7.34 -4.42
N ARG A 87 -14.40 -6.17 -4.80
CA ARG A 87 -15.21 -5.05 -5.29
C ARG A 87 -14.86 -4.68 -6.73
N GLY A 88 -14.36 -5.65 -7.50
CA GLY A 88 -14.28 -5.56 -8.96
C GLY A 88 -15.52 -6.20 -9.58
N HIS A 89 -16.20 -5.45 -10.45
CA HIS A 89 -17.20 -5.91 -11.42
C HIS A 89 -18.67 -6.05 -10.97
N ARG A 90 -19.27 -4.96 -10.47
CA ARG A 90 -20.65 -4.65 -10.90
C ARG A 90 -20.61 -3.38 -11.74
N GLY A 91 -20.94 -3.55 -13.01
CA GLY A 91 -20.67 -2.63 -14.10
C GLY A 91 -21.33 -1.27 -13.91
N ASN A 92 -20.58 -0.25 -14.30
CA ASN A 92 -21.09 1.07 -14.64
C ASN A 92 -20.59 1.46 -16.05
N MET A 93 -20.70 0.52 -17.01
CA MET A 93 -20.77 0.87 -18.44
C MET A 93 -22.20 1.31 -18.76
N ARG A 94 -22.58 2.50 -18.30
CA ARG A 94 -23.78 3.17 -18.81
C ARG A 94 -23.60 4.68 -18.77
N GLY A 95 -23.36 5.25 -19.94
CA GLY A 95 -23.73 6.63 -20.28
C GLY A 95 -22.61 7.66 -20.17
N GLY A 96 -22.06 8.04 -21.33
CA GLY A 96 -21.25 9.26 -21.46
C GLY A 96 -20.67 9.40 -22.86
N TYR A 97 -21.42 10.02 -23.76
CA TYR A 97 -20.99 10.42 -25.10
C TYR A 97 -19.66 11.19 -25.08
N GLY A 98 -18.77 10.92 -26.04
CA GLY A 98 -17.77 11.92 -26.45
C GLY A 98 -16.40 11.38 -26.87
N MET A 99 -16.30 10.91 -28.12
CA MET A 99 -15.32 11.36 -29.12
C MET A 99 -15.19 10.29 -30.21
N GLY A 100 -15.69 10.65 -31.39
CA GLY A 100 -15.43 9.90 -32.59
C GLY A 100 -13.95 9.94 -32.95
N MET A 101 -13.44 8.79 -33.34
CA MET A 101 -12.34 8.64 -34.30
C MET A 101 -12.60 7.30 -34.99
N GLY A 102 -13.51 7.34 -35.97
CA GLY A 102 -13.56 6.32 -36.99
C GLY A 102 -12.33 6.47 -37.86
N LEU A 103 -11.50 5.44 -37.91
CA LEU A 103 -10.59 5.14 -39.01
C LEU A 103 -10.52 3.61 -39.06
N GLY A 104 -11.19 3.07 -40.09
CA GLY A 104 -11.42 1.63 -40.27
C GLY A 104 -10.16 0.85 -40.63
N PRO A 105 -10.28 -0.48 -40.77
CA PRO A 105 -9.16 -1.33 -41.11
C PRO A 105 -8.83 -1.20 -42.60
N CYS A 106 -7.69 -0.62 -42.93
CA CYS A 106 -7.11 -0.81 -44.27
C CYS A 106 -6.42 -2.19 -44.32
N MET A 107 -7.08 -3.12 -45.01
CA MET A 107 -6.47 -4.33 -45.56
C MET A 107 -5.60 -3.99 -46.78
N GLY A 108 -4.70 -4.92 -47.12
CA GLY A 108 -3.58 -4.75 -48.03
C GLY A 108 -3.88 -4.68 -49.54
N ASN A 109 -2.85 -4.24 -50.26
CA ASN A 109 -2.16 -4.97 -51.33
C ASN A 109 -0.73 -4.41 -51.41
#